data_AF-U5XJY9-F1
#
_entry.id   AF-U5XJY9-F1
#
_cell.length_a   1.000
_cell.length_b   1.000
_cell.length_c   1.000
_cell.angle_alpha   90.00
_cell.angle_beta   90.00
_cell.angle_gamma   90.00
#
_symmetry.space_group_name_H-M   'P 1'
#
loop_
_entity.id
_entity.type
_entity.pdbx_description
1 polymer ?
#
loop_
_entity_poly.entity_id
_entity_poly.type
_entity_poly.pdbx_seq_one_letter_code
_entity_poly.pdbx_strand_id
1 'polypeptide(L)'
;GEAIFREPFCVEYKWEKKGSGDLLLLAHPLHVQLLSNGDNDVTVLEDFKYGSIDGDVVGVVGDSWVLQTDPVYVTWHSTKGVKEESHDEIVSALSNDVEGLNSSSISTTSSYFYGKLIARAARFALIA
;
A
#
# COMPACT_ATOMS: atom_id res chain seq x y z
N GLY A 1 1.22 13.22 -20.56
CA GLY A 1 1.99 12.20 -19.80
C GLY A 1 1.15 10.96 -19.65
N GLU A 2 1.76 9.79 -19.67
CA GLU A 2 1.14 8.47 -19.56
C GLU A 2 1.72 7.71 -18.37
N ALA A 3 0.93 6.82 -17.76
CA ALA A 3 1.37 5.90 -16.72
C ALA A 3 1.08 4.45 -17.16
N ILE A 4 2.12 3.62 -17.17
CA ILE A 4 2.05 2.24 -17.69
C ILE A 4 2.47 1.28 -16.58
N PHE A 5 1.62 0.31 -16.27
CA PHE A 5 2.02 -0.85 -15.45
C PHE A 5 2.83 -1.81 -16.32
N ARG A 6 4.15 -1.86 -16.13
CA ARG A 6 5.06 -2.68 -16.96
C ARG A 6 5.04 -4.14 -16.51
N GLU A 7 5.21 -4.35 -15.22
CA GLU A 7 5.27 -5.65 -14.54
C GLU A 7 4.71 -5.50 -13.11
N PRO A 8 4.45 -6.60 -12.38
CA PRO A 8 3.94 -6.51 -11.02
C PRO A 8 4.81 -5.59 -10.16
N PHE A 9 4.17 -4.72 -9.37
CA PHE A 9 4.84 -3.78 -8.46
C PHE A 9 5.70 -2.70 -9.15
N CYS A 10 5.51 -2.48 -10.46
CA CYS A 10 6.23 -1.47 -11.24
C CYS A 10 5.27 -0.59 -12.05
N VAL A 11 5.44 0.72 -11.94
CA VAL A 11 4.76 1.71 -12.80
C VAL A 11 5.79 2.63 -13.45
N GLU A 12 5.65 2.85 -14.75
CA GLU A 12 6.47 3.80 -15.51
C GLU A 12 5.62 5.03 -15.86
N TYR A 13 6.04 6.21 -15.41
CA TYR A 13 5.48 7.49 -15.86
C TYR A 13 6.31 8.03 -17.02
N LYS A 14 5.67 8.25 -18.16
CA LYS A 14 6.27 8.92 -19.32
C LYS A 14 5.68 10.32 -19.45
N TRP A 15 6.49 11.31 -19.15
CA TRP A 15 6.09 12.71 -19.21
C TRP A 15 6.19 13.24 -20.64
N GLU A 16 5.18 14.00 -21.05
CA GLU A 16 5.22 14.66 -22.35
C GLU A 16 5.91 16.01 -22.17
N LYS A 17 6.92 16.30 -23.00
CA LYS A 17 7.64 17.58 -22.98
C LYS A 17 7.52 18.30 -24.31
N LYS A 18 7.57 19.63 -24.26
CA LYS A 18 7.69 20.48 -25.45
C LYS A 18 9.08 21.10 -25.48
N GLY A 19 9.79 20.91 -26.60
CA GLY A 19 11.18 21.35 -26.76
C GLY A 19 12.18 20.23 -26.48
N SER A 20 13.47 20.57 -26.56
CA SER A 20 14.59 19.62 -26.46
C SER A 20 15.30 19.59 -25.10
N GLY A 21 14.89 20.44 -24.16
CA GLY A 21 15.48 20.48 -22.82
C GLY A 21 15.10 19.30 -21.95
N ASP A 22 15.87 19.10 -20.88
CA ASP A 22 15.54 18.12 -19.85
C ASP A 22 14.32 18.58 -19.06
N LEU A 23 13.54 17.59 -18.59
CA LEU A 23 12.34 17.85 -17.82
C LEU A 23 12.65 17.76 -16.32
N LEU A 24 12.44 18.86 -15.60
CA LEU A 24 12.52 18.93 -14.14
C LEU A 24 11.11 18.89 -13.55
N LEU A 25 10.84 17.94 -12.66
CA LEU A 25 9.61 17.83 -11.89
C LEU A 25 9.92 17.65 -10.40
N LEU A 26 8.95 17.97 -9.54
CA LEU A 26 9.07 17.73 -8.10
C LEU A 26 8.56 16.34 -7.74
N ALA A 27 9.32 15.63 -6.90
CA ALA A 27 9.06 14.29 -6.44
C ALA A 27 8.84 14.27 -4.92
N HIS A 28 7.79 13.56 -4.46
CA HIS A 28 7.59 13.29 -3.04
C HIS A 28 8.60 12.27 -2.51
N PRO A 29 8.80 12.19 -1.18
CA PRO A 29 9.73 11.22 -0.57
C PRO A 29 9.50 9.77 -1.03
N LEU A 30 8.24 9.36 -1.20
CA LEU A 30 7.91 8.03 -1.73
C LEU A 30 8.38 7.84 -3.17
N HIS A 31 8.22 8.85 -4.05
CA HIS A 31 8.72 8.75 -5.42
C HIS A 31 10.24 8.55 -5.44
N VAL A 32 10.99 9.31 -4.64
CA VAL A 32 12.46 9.19 -4.54
C VAL A 32 12.88 7.80 -4.07
N GLN A 33 12.19 7.26 -3.05
CA GLN A 33 12.46 5.91 -2.56
C GLN A 33 12.23 4.85 -3.65
N LEU A 34 11.15 4.97 -4.44
CA LEU A 34 10.82 4.01 -5.49
C LEU A 34 11.67 4.17 -6.76
N LEU A 35 12.13 5.39 -7.07
CA LEU A 35 13.08 5.65 -8.15
C LEU A 35 14.44 5.00 -7.90
N SER A 36 14.88 4.99 -6.63
CA SER A 36 16.16 4.40 -6.21
C SER A 36 16.24 2.88 -6.46
N ASN A 37 15.09 2.22 -6.58
CA ASN A 37 15.00 0.77 -6.78
C ASN A 37 14.93 0.37 -8.25
N GLY A 38 14.64 1.30 -9.16
CA GLY A 38 14.45 1.03 -10.59
C GLY A 38 15.69 1.35 -11.43
N ASP A 39 15.77 0.74 -12.61
CA ASP A 39 16.71 1.14 -13.68
C ASP A 39 16.21 2.45 -14.32
N ASN A 40 16.61 3.57 -13.73
CA ASN A 40 16.15 4.90 -14.08
C ASN A 40 17.30 5.77 -14.62
N ASP A 41 17.07 6.39 -15.79
CA ASP A 41 17.89 7.49 -16.30
C ASP A 41 17.33 8.83 -15.78
N VAL A 42 17.32 8.99 -14.45
CA VAL A 42 16.86 10.21 -13.78
C VAL A 42 17.94 10.74 -12.85
N THR A 43 17.98 12.07 -12.68
CA THR A 43 18.88 12.73 -11.72
C THR A 43 18.09 13.39 -10.61
N VAL A 44 18.32 12.98 -9.37
CA VAL A 44 17.72 13.62 -8.18
C VAL A 44 18.58 14.79 -7.73
N LEU A 45 17.95 15.95 -7.55
CA LEU A 45 18.56 17.20 -7.11
C LEU A 45 18.24 17.42 -5.62
N GLU A 46 18.99 16.75 -4.75
CA GLU A 46 18.76 16.73 -3.29
C GLU A 46 18.70 18.12 -2.64
N ASP A 47 19.48 19.08 -3.16
CA ASP A 47 19.52 20.45 -2.64
C ASP A 47 18.37 21.33 -3.19
N PHE A 48 17.74 20.93 -4.30
CA PHE A 48 16.60 21.64 -4.88
C PHE A 48 15.30 21.09 -4.30
N LYS A 49 14.87 21.66 -3.17
CA LYS A 49 13.74 21.12 -2.42
C LYS A 49 12.83 22.17 -1.80
N TYR A 50 11.58 21.77 -1.59
CA TYR A 50 10.54 22.56 -0.95
C TYR A 50 9.86 21.74 0.15
N GLY A 51 9.53 22.37 1.28
CA GLY A 51 8.79 21.70 2.34
C GLY A 51 7.33 21.47 1.93
N SER A 52 6.82 20.26 2.19
CA SER A 52 5.41 19.91 2.08
C SER A 52 4.89 19.26 3.37
N ILE A 53 3.58 19.04 3.47
CA ILE A 53 2.98 18.30 4.58
C ILE A 53 3.51 16.86 4.68
N ASP A 54 3.88 16.25 3.55
CA ASP A 54 4.34 14.86 3.44
C ASP A 54 5.88 14.76 3.48
N GLY A 55 6.59 15.82 3.85
CA GLY A 55 8.05 15.92 3.85
C GLY A 55 8.60 16.77 2.70
N ASP A 56 9.93 16.83 2.58
CA ASP A 56 10.59 17.59 1.51
C ASP A 56 10.25 16.98 0.13
N VAL A 57 9.77 17.82 -0.79
CA VAL A 57 9.69 17.45 -2.22
C VAL A 57 10.96 17.92 -2.91
N VAL A 58 11.60 17.03 -3.67
CA VAL A 58 12.91 17.29 -4.31
C VAL A 58 12.78 17.36 -5.83
N GLY A 59 13.67 18.09 -6.49
CA GLY A 59 13.75 18.12 -7.94
C GLY A 59 14.25 16.81 -8.52
N VAL A 60 13.59 16.29 -9.54
CA VAL A 60 14.03 15.13 -10.31
C VAL A 60 14.01 15.49 -11.79
N VAL A 61 15.14 15.28 -12.45
CA VAL A 61 15.35 15.52 -13.87
C VAL A 61 15.22 14.21 -14.63
N GLY A 62 14.33 14.15 -15.62
CA GLY A 62 14.09 12.97 -16.45
C GLY A 62 12.63 12.91 -16.90
N ASP A 63 12.40 12.47 -18.15
CA ASP A 63 11.06 12.36 -18.74
C ASP A 63 10.43 10.96 -18.64
N SER A 64 11.18 9.95 -18.17
CA SER A 64 10.64 8.64 -17.80
C SER A 64 11.02 8.26 -16.36
N TRP A 65 10.01 7.95 -15.54
CA TRP A 65 10.19 7.57 -14.13
C TRP A 65 9.65 6.16 -13.92
N VAL A 66 10.53 5.20 -13.65
CA VAL A 66 10.19 3.83 -13.26
C VAL A 66 10.16 3.76 -11.73
N LEU A 67 8.95 3.67 -11.17
CA LEU A 67 8.73 3.49 -9.74
C LEU A 67 8.50 2.01 -9.45
N GLN A 68 9.42 1.42 -8.68
CA GLN A 68 9.38 -0.02 -8.36
C GLN A 68 9.32 -0.25 -6.85
N THR A 69 8.32 -1.02 -6.42
CA THR A 69 8.19 -1.46 -5.02
C THR A 69 8.66 -2.90 -4.87
N ASP A 70 9.12 -3.27 -3.69
CA ASP A 70 9.26 -4.69 -3.35
C ASP A 70 7.89 -5.38 -3.37
N PRO A 71 7.83 -6.65 -3.81
CA PRO A 71 6.58 -7.39 -3.85
C PRO A 71 6.08 -7.68 -2.43
N VAL A 72 4.82 -7.33 -2.17
CA VAL A 72 4.12 -7.70 -0.94
C VAL A 72 3.03 -8.72 -1.28
N TYR A 73 3.26 -9.97 -0.88
CA TYR A 73 2.31 -11.05 -1.14
C TYR A 73 1.20 -11.06 -0.09
N VAL A 74 -0.04 -10.86 -0.54
CA VAL A 74 -1.22 -11.01 0.31
C VAL A 74 -1.50 -12.50 0.49
N THR A 75 -1.40 -12.98 1.73
CA THR A 75 -1.72 -14.36 2.09
C THR A 75 -2.87 -14.38 3.09
N TRP A 76 -3.51 -15.55 3.23
CA TRP A 76 -4.66 -15.71 4.14
C TRP A 76 -4.24 -15.74 5.61
N HIS A 77 -3.06 -16.28 5.90
CA HIS A 77 -2.60 -16.55 7.26
C HIS A 77 -1.44 -15.63 7.67
N SER A 78 -1.23 -15.50 8.96
CA SER A 78 -0.06 -14.82 9.52
C SER A 78 1.23 -15.47 9.02
N THR A 79 2.21 -14.66 8.60
CA THR A 79 3.53 -15.14 8.16
C THR A 79 4.32 -15.86 9.26
N LYS A 80 4.01 -15.56 10.53
CA LYS A 80 4.67 -16.17 11.70
C LYS A 80 3.82 -17.23 12.40
N GLY A 81 2.58 -17.45 11.95
CA GLY A 81 1.64 -18.36 12.60
C GLY A 81 1.33 -17.97 14.05
N VAL A 82 0.97 -18.98 14.85
CA VAL A 82 0.67 -18.85 16.28
C VAL A 82 1.43 -19.90 17.07
N LYS A 83 1.69 -19.61 18.34
CA LYS A 83 2.41 -20.52 19.21
C LYS A 83 1.46 -21.57 19.79
N GLU A 84 1.91 -22.81 19.86
CA GLU A 84 1.09 -23.94 20.28
C GLU A 84 0.58 -23.77 21.72
N GLU A 85 1.39 -23.19 22.62
CA GLU A 85 0.99 -22.91 24.00
C GLU A 85 -0.19 -21.92 24.13
N SER A 86 -0.50 -21.17 23.07
CA SER A 86 -1.60 -20.20 23.05
C SER A 86 -2.87 -20.74 22.40
N HIS A 87 -2.86 -21.97 21.86
CA HIS A 87 -3.99 -22.49 21.10
C HIS A 87 -5.29 -22.56 21.92
N ASP A 88 -5.25 -23.09 23.14
CA ASP A 88 -6.46 -23.23 23.96
C ASP A 88 -7.09 -21.87 24.30
N GLU A 89 -6.26 -20.87 24.61
CA GLU A 89 -6.70 -19.50 24.86
C GLU A 89 -7.34 -18.89 23.62
N ILE A 90 -6.71 -19.07 22.45
CA ILE A 90 -7.21 -18.55 21.18
C ILE A 90 -8.54 -19.22 20.79
N VAL A 91 -8.65 -20.54 20.95
CA VAL A 91 -9.89 -21.27 20.68
C VAL A 91 -11.01 -20.78 21.59
N SER A 92 -10.74 -20.63 22.89
CA SER A 92 -11.72 -20.11 23.85
C SER A 92 -12.17 -18.69 23.48
N ALA A 93 -11.22 -17.81 23.15
CA ALA A 93 -11.52 -16.45 22.71
C ALA A 93 -12.35 -16.44 21.42
N LEU A 94 -12.00 -17.27 20.43
CA LEU A 94 -12.70 -17.37 19.15
C LEU A 94 -14.14 -17.85 19.34
N SER A 95 -14.37 -18.86 20.19
CA SER A 95 -15.73 -19.33 20.52
C SER A 95 -16.58 -18.21 21.13
N ASN A 96 -16.05 -17.51 22.13
CA ASN A 96 -16.76 -16.38 22.76
C ASN A 96 -17.08 -15.27 21.75
N ASP A 97 -16.14 -14.98 20.85
CA ASP A 97 -16.29 -13.94 19.85
C ASP A 97 -17.30 -14.30 18.74
N VAL A 98 -17.38 -15.59 18.37
CA VAL A 98 -18.40 -16.11 17.45
C VAL A 98 -19.78 -16.06 18.08
N GLU A 99 -19.93 -16.42 19.36
CA GLU A 99 -21.19 -16.26 20.09
C GLU A 99 -21.64 -14.79 20.16
N GLY A 100 -20.68 -13.87 20.24
CA GLY A 100 -20.93 -12.43 20.20
C GLY A 100 -21.29 -11.85 18.82
N LEU A 101 -21.28 -12.65 17.74
CA LEU A 101 -21.67 -12.18 16.40
C LEU A 101 -23.19 -12.02 16.31
N ASN A 102 -23.67 -10.83 16.63
CA ASN A 102 -25.09 -10.51 16.48
C ASN A 102 -25.36 -9.73 15.17
N SER A 103 -25.89 -10.40 14.15
CA SER A 103 -26.31 -9.72 12.90
C SER A 103 -27.49 -8.75 13.12
N SER A 104 -28.29 -8.97 14.16
CA SER A 104 -29.47 -8.15 14.48
C SER A 104 -29.12 -6.85 15.22
N SER A 105 -27.89 -6.68 15.72
CA SER A 105 -27.47 -5.43 16.37
C SER A 105 -27.13 -4.31 15.38
N ILE A 106 -27.17 -4.58 14.07
CA ILE A 106 -26.92 -3.58 13.03
C ILE A 106 -28.21 -2.79 12.78
N SER A 107 -28.37 -1.66 13.46
CA SER A 107 -29.50 -0.75 13.26
C SER A 107 -29.30 0.24 12.10
N THR A 108 -28.14 0.20 11.44
CA THR A 108 -27.74 1.18 10.41
C THR A 108 -27.70 0.56 9.02
N THR A 109 -28.12 1.32 8.02
CA THR A 109 -28.05 0.95 6.59
C THR A 109 -26.70 1.27 5.94
N SER A 110 -25.73 1.78 6.72
CA SER A 110 -24.41 2.12 6.21
C SER A 110 -23.56 0.87 5.96
N SER A 111 -23.06 0.76 4.72
CA SER A 111 -22.18 -0.32 4.27
C SER A 111 -20.91 -0.45 5.11
N TYR A 112 -20.43 0.64 5.71
CA TYR A 112 -19.23 0.63 6.56
C TYR A 112 -19.39 -0.28 7.78
N PHE A 113 -20.50 -0.15 8.52
CA PHE A 113 -20.74 -0.96 9.71
C PHE A 113 -21.09 -2.41 9.36
N TYR A 114 -21.86 -2.59 8.29
CA TYR A 114 -22.16 -3.93 7.79
C TYR A 114 -20.88 -4.66 7.34
N GLY A 115 -20.03 -3.98 6.55
CA GLY A 115 -18.76 -4.51 6.07
C GLY A 115 -17.81 -4.91 7.20
N LYS A 116 -17.76 -4.14 8.30
CA LYS A 116 -16.96 -4.50 9.48
C LYS A 116 -17.39 -5.84 10.09
N LEU A 117 -18.69 -6.08 10.21
CA LEU A 117 -19.21 -7.31 10.82
C LEU A 117 -19.02 -8.52 9.92
N ILE A 118 -19.27 -8.37 8.62
CA ILE A 118 -19.00 -9.44 7.64
C ILE A 118 -17.49 -9.75 7.59
N ALA A 119 -16.63 -8.73 7.58
CA ALA A 119 -15.18 -8.93 7.61
C ALA A 119 -14.73 -9.64 8.89
N ARG A 120 -15.31 -9.30 10.05
CA ARG A 120 -15.02 -9.98 11.32
C ARG A 120 -15.42 -11.46 11.28
N ALA A 121 -16.66 -11.75 10.86
CA ALA A 121 -17.14 -13.13 10.74
C ALA A 121 -16.31 -13.96 9.75
N ALA A 122 -15.97 -13.38 8.59
CA ALA A 122 -15.11 -14.02 7.61
C ALA A 122 -13.70 -14.32 8.15
N ARG A 123 -13.14 -13.42 8.98
CA ARG A 123 -11.85 -13.65 9.64
C ARG A 123 -11.91 -14.77 10.67
N PHE A 124 -12.99 -14.89 11.44
CA PHE A 124 -13.17 -16.02 12.36
C PHE A 124 -13.27 -17.35 11.61
N ALA A 125 -14.06 -17.39 10.53
CA ALA A 125 -14.19 -18.57 9.70
C ALA A 125 -12.87 -18.98 9.00
N LEU A 126 -11.96 -18.03 8.77
CA LEU A 126 -10.64 -18.31 8.19
C LEU A 126 -9.65 -18.87 9.22
N ILE A 127 -9.83 -18.55 10.50
CA ILE A 127 -8.95 -19.00 11.60
C ILE A 127 -9.40 -20.36 12.14
N ALA A 128 -10.72 -20.60 12.21
CA ALA A 128 -11.34 -21.85 12.70
C ALA A 128 -11.01 -23.05 11.81
#